data_AF-A0A946HMQ5-F1
#
_entry.id   AF-A0A946HMQ5-F1
#
_cell.length_a   1.000
_cell.length_b   1.000
_cell.length_c   1.000
_cell.angle_alpha   90.00
_cell.angle_beta   90.00
_cell.angle_gamma   90.00
#
_symmetry.space_group_name_H-M   'P 1'
#
loop_
_entity.id
_entity.type
_entity.pdbx_description
1 polymer ?
#
loop_
_entity_poly.entity_id
_entity_poly.type
_entity_poly.pdbx_seq_one_letter_code
_entity_poly.pdbx_strand_id
1 'polypeptide(L)'
;MNYLLKAVSLGAVMAAGFAIAEPSGTFRQAHDYGFGEKSSLDPSSPGRIQWITEKIMNRLVSPDLAGIPEADLATEWSANAEATEWTFKLREGVTFHDGSTLDAADVIYTFERILDPDGTSPARSALKMIESVSMVDDMTVKMSLNTPFADMPLQLMDYRMRIIPDGSGDMIGETGIGTGPFKVEKYEADGTTVLVANLDYYKGAPKLARMEIIAISEGQARIQAFLGGQTDMYRYVTAQERVLLDRSDKYNVQVIPTGNWRGLVFRTDVEPFTDARVRKAVRLAADRQEIVDLVYGGGAVVACDTPVEPNDQYRADLKCPQDIEQA
;
A
#
# COMPACT_ATOMS: atom_id res chain seq x y z
N MET A 1 -59.07 49.90 -31.96
CA MET A 1 -57.94 50.19 -31.04
C MET A 1 -57.98 49.18 -29.91
N ASN A 2 -57.16 48.12 -30.00
CA ASN A 2 -56.45 47.46 -28.88
C ASN A 2 -55.90 46.12 -29.35
N TYR A 3 -54.57 46.06 -29.45
CA TYR A 3 -53.77 44.87 -29.69
C TYR A 3 -53.66 44.06 -28.39
N LEU A 4 -53.95 42.76 -28.46
CA LEU A 4 -53.67 41.78 -27.41
C LEU A 4 -52.21 41.30 -27.56
N LEU A 5 -51.30 41.79 -26.71
CA LEU A 5 -49.98 41.20 -26.52
C LEU A 5 -50.09 39.97 -25.58
N LYS A 6 -49.75 38.79 -26.09
CA LYS A 6 -49.45 37.60 -25.28
C LYS A 6 -47.98 37.70 -24.83
N ALA A 7 -47.76 37.83 -23.53
CA ALA A 7 -46.43 37.70 -22.93
C ALA A 7 -46.04 36.22 -22.89
N VAL A 8 -44.93 35.87 -23.54
CA VAL A 8 -44.27 34.57 -23.42
C VAL A 8 -43.22 34.71 -22.31
N SER A 9 -43.46 34.07 -21.17
CA SER A 9 -42.46 33.95 -20.10
C SER A 9 -41.49 32.81 -20.43
N LEU A 10 -40.27 33.15 -20.83
CA LEU A 10 -39.16 32.20 -20.92
C LEU A 10 -38.69 31.86 -19.49
N GLY A 11 -38.98 30.65 -19.02
CA GLY A 11 -38.41 30.12 -17.79
C GLY A 11 -36.96 29.70 -18.05
N ALA A 12 -36.00 30.41 -17.45
CA ALA A 12 -34.61 29.98 -17.45
C ALA A 12 -34.45 28.81 -16.47
N VAL A 13 -34.25 27.61 -17.00
CA VAL A 13 -33.80 26.45 -16.21
C VAL A 13 -32.32 26.67 -15.91
N MET A 14 -31.99 27.16 -14.71
CA MET A 14 -30.63 27.09 -14.20
C MET A 14 -30.31 25.62 -13.91
N ALA A 15 -29.62 24.98 -14.84
CA ALA A 15 -28.88 23.76 -14.53
C ALA A 15 -27.75 24.15 -13.58
N ALA A 16 -27.92 23.87 -12.29
CA ALA A 16 -26.83 23.90 -11.33
C ALA A 16 -25.87 22.77 -11.69
N GLY A 17 -24.89 23.07 -12.56
CA GLY A 17 -23.73 22.20 -12.73
C GLY A 17 -23.01 22.15 -11.40
N PHE A 18 -22.87 20.95 -10.83
CA PHE A 18 -21.92 20.71 -9.74
C PHE A 18 -20.53 21.00 -10.31
N ALA A 19 -20.01 22.21 -10.05
CA ALA A 19 -18.60 22.50 -10.29
C ALA A 19 -17.80 21.64 -9.30
N ILE A 20 -17.20 20.56 -9.80
CA ILE A 20 -16.15 19.86 -9.06
C ILE A 20 -15.02 20.87 -8.92
N ALA A 21 -14.74 21.30 -7.69
CA ALA A 21 -13.63 22.21 -7.43
C ALA A 21 -12.33 21.58 -7.96
N GLU A 22 -11.56 22.34 -8.74
CA GLU A 22 -10.28 21.84 -9.26
C GLU A 22 -9.36 21.43 -8.11
N PRO A 23 -8.55 20.37 -8.30
CA PRO A 23 -7.55 20.00 -7.31
C PRO A 23 -6.64 21.19 -6.98
N SER A 24 -6.26 21.34 -5.71
CA SER A 24 -5.40 22.45 -5.28
C SER A 24 -4.41 22.04 -4.18
N GLY A 25 -3.38 22.87 -3.98
CA GLY A 25 -2.37 22.67 -2.95
C GLY A 25 -1.30 21.62 -3.28
N THR A 26 -0.23 21.64 -2.49
CA THR A 26 0.89 20.71 -2.57
C THR A 26 1.10 20.07 -1.21
N PHE A 27 1.14 18.74 -1.17
CA PHE A 27 1.50 17.97 0.03
C PHE A 27 2.94 17.47 -0.08
N ARG A 28 3.77 17.81 0.88
CA ARG A 28 5.19 17.44 0.94
C ARG A 28 5.42 16.37 1.98
N GLN A 29 6.01 15.25 1.60
CA GLN A 29 6.32 14.14 2.50
C GLN A 29 7.75 13.65 2.27
N ALA A 30 8.49 13.40 3.35
CA ALA A 30 9.78 12.71 3.25
C ALA A 30 9.62 11.18 3.25
N HIS A 31 10.51 10.48 2.55
CA HIS A 31 10.71 9.03 2.70
C HIS A 31 12.15 8.67 3.05
N ASP A 32 12.31 7.50 3.62
CA ASP A 32 13.56 6.94 4.16
C ASP A 32 14.14 5.81 3.29
N TYR A 33 13.51 5.51 2.14
CA TYR A 33 14.00 4.51 1.19
C TYR A 33 15.38 4.94 0.65
N GLY A 34 16.44 4.39 1.24
CA GLY A 34 17.83 4.61 0.87
C GLY A 34 18.34 3.62 -0.18
N PHE A 35 17.50 3.24 -1.15
CA PHE A 35 17.88 2.31 -2.21
C PHE A 35 18.70 2.97 -3.32
N GLY A 36 18.76 4.30 -3.37
CA GLY A 36 19.52 5.03 -4.37
C GLY A 36 19.11 4.63 -5.79
N GLU A 37 20.12 4.36 -6.62
CA GLU A 37 19.97 3.85 -7.98
C GLU A 37 19.21 2.52 -8.09
N LYS A 38 19.05 1.75 -6.99
CA LYS A 38 18.25 0.52 -6.99
C LYS A 38 16.76 0.76 -6.78
N SER A 39 16.36 2.01 -6.54
CA SER A 39 14.96 2.36 -6.34
C SER A 39 14.15 2.20 -7.62
N SER A 40 12.93 1.71 -7.50
CA SER A 40 12.08 1.44 -8.65
C SER A 40 10.62 1.82 -8.36
N LEU A 41 9.90 2.25 -9.39
CA LEU A 41 8.44 2.36 -9.38
C LEU A 41 7.74 1.06 -9.79
N ASP A 42 8.48 0.00 -10.14
CA ASP A 42 7.89 -1.31 -10.40
C ASP A 42 7.41 -1.91 -9.06
N PRO A 43 6.10 -2.16 -8.89
CA PRO A 43 5.55 -2.71 -7.64
C PRO A 43 6.07 -4.11 -7.32
N SER A 44 6.54 -4.85 -8.33
CA SER A 44 7.13 -6.19 -8.20
C SER A 44 8.64 -6.16 -7.94
N SER A 45 9.31 -5.01 -8.02
CA SER A 45 10.77 -4.92 -7.80
C SER A 45 11.16 -5.08 -6.32
N PRO A 46 12.32 -5.72 -6.03
CA PRO A 46 12.94 -5.67 -4.71
C PRO A 46 13.20 -4.24 -4.20
N GLY A 47 13.50 -3.30 -5.10
CA GLY A 47 13.78 -1.89 -4.81
C GLY A 47 12.57 -0.97 -4.89
N ARG A 48 11.35 -1.51 -4.93
CA ARG A 48 10.11 -0.73 -5.05
C ARG A 48 9.97 0.36 -3.98
N ILE A 49 9.54 1.55 -4.37
CA ILE A 49 9.18 2.62 -3.42
C ILE A 49 7.67 2.61 -3.17
N GLN A 50 7.24 1.87 -2.14
CA GLN A 50 5.82 1.69 -1.83
C GLN A 50 5.05 3.01 -1.67
N TRP A 51 5.65 4.02 -1.05
CA TRP A 51 5.03 5.34 -0.83
C TRP A 51 4.56 6.03 -2.11
N ILE A 52 5.25 5.74 -3.21
CA ILE A 52 4.91 6.27 -4.53
C ILE A 52 3.92 5.32 -5.21
N THR A 53 4.26 4.02 -5.30
CA THR A 53 3.42 3.04 -6.03
C THR A 53 1.99 2.95 -5.50
N GLU A 54 1.78 3.20 -4.21
CA GLU A 54 0.44 3.24 -3.61
C GLU A 54 -0.43 4.44 -4.00
N LYS A 55 0.17 5.48 -4.58
CA LYS A 55 -0.53 6.68 -5.05
C LYS A 55 -0.81 6.64 -6.55
N ILE A 56 -0.09 5.80 -7.30
CA ILE A 56 -0.10 5.79 -8.77
C ILE A 56 -0.71 4.52 -9.37
N MET A 57 -0.81 3.42 -8.64
CA MET A 57 -1.34 2.16 -9.19
C MET A 57 -2.38 1.53 -8.25
N ASN A 58 -3.34 0.80 -8.82
CA ASN A 58 -4.34 0.03 -8.09
C ASN A 58 -4.09 -1.48 -8.21
N ARG A 59 -4.84 -2.26 -7.44
CA ARG A 59 -4.78 -3.74 -7.37
C ARG A 59 -6.17 -4.31 -7.65
N LEU A 60 -6.30 -5.63 -7.77
CA LEU A 60 -7.61 -6.25 -7.94
C LEU A 60 -8.49 -6.02 -6.69
N VAL A 61 -7.92 -6.24 -5.51
CA VAL A 61 -8.61 -6.19 -4.22
C VAL A 61 -7.83 -5.30 -3.26
N SER A 62 -8.45 -4.28 -2.65
CA SER A 62 -7.82 -3.45 -1.61
C SER A 62 -8.22 -3.90 -0.20
N PRO A 63 -7.41 -3.62 0.83
CA PRO A 63 -7.86 -3.61 2.21
C PRO A 63 -8.63 -2.32 2.47
N ASP A 64 -9.76 -2.46 3.15
CA ASP A 64 -10.47 -1.34 3.74
C ASP A 64 -9.71 -0.82 4.99
N LEU A 65 -10.30 0.15 5.70
CA LEU A 65 -9.70 0.70 6.93
C LEU A 65 -9.61 -0.31 8.08
N ALA A 66 -10.33 -1.42 8.02
CA ALA A 66 -10.29 -2.52 8.98
C ALA A 66 -9.37 -3.68 8.51
N GLY A 67 -8.71 -3.54 7.35
CA GLY A 67 -7.85 -4.59 6.78
C GLY A 67 -8.61 -5.72 6.09
N ILE A 68 -9.90 -5.53 5.80
CA ILE A 68 -10.77 -6.51 5.16
C ILE A 68 -10.74 -6.31 3.63
N PRO A 69 -10.73 -7.40 2.83
CA PRO A 69 -10.85 -7.32 1.37
C PRO A 69 -12.06 -6.51 0.89
N GLU A 70 -11.81 -5.50 0.06
CA GLU A 70 -12.79 -4.66 -0.62
C GLU A 70 -12.47 -4.53 -2.12
N ALA A 71 -13.48 -4.15 -2.90
CA ALA A 71 -13.36 -3.98 -4.34
C ALA A 71 -12.46 -2.80 -4.73
N ASP A 72 -11.52 -3.05 -5.64
CA ASP A 72 -10.68 -2.03 -6.27
C ASP A 72 -10.86 -2.09 -7.79
N LEU A 73 -9.91 -2.70 -8.52
CA LEU A 73 -10.07 -2.98 -9.96
C LEU A 73 -10.96 -4.19 -10.22
N ALA A 74 -11.05 -5.15 -9.30
CA ALA A 74 -12.06 -6.20 -9.36
C ALA A 74 -13.32 -5.75 -8.59
N THR A 75 -14.46 -5.73 -9.26
CA THR A 75 -15.76 -5.35 -8.67
C THR A 75 -16.44 -6.53 -7.98
N GLU A 76 -16.17 -7.75 -8.46
CA GLU A 76 -16.72 -9.00 -7.95
C GLU A 76 -15.67 -10.11 -8.06
N TRP A 77 -15.72 -11.07 -7.14
CA TRP A 77 -14.95 -12.30 -7.23
C TRP A 77 -15.70 -13.49 -6.65
N SER A 78 -15.39 -14.69 -7.12
CA SER A 78 -15.97 -15.94 -6.63
C SER A 78 -14.99 -17.08 -6.76
N ALA A 79 -15.08 -18.05 -5.85
CA ALA A 79 -14.34 -19.30 -5.90
C ALA A 79 -15.24 -20.44 -6.37
N ASN A 80 -14.64 -21.49 -6.95
CA ASN A 80 -15.29 -22.80 -7.03
C ASN A 80 -15.45 -23.43 -5.62
N ALA A 81 -16.15 -24.56 -5.53
CA ALA A 81 -16.45 -25.21 -4.25
C ALA A 81 -15.19 -25.65 -3.48
N GLU A 82 -14.11 -25.91 -4.20
CA GLU A 82 -12.84 -26.43 -3.69
C GLU A 82 -11.81 -25.33 -3.42
N ALA A 83 -12.12 -24.05 -3.71
CA ALA A 83 -11.20 -22.92 -3.63
C ALA A 83 -9.89 -23.12 -4.42
N THR A 84 -9.97 -23.82 -5.56
CA THR A 84 -8.87 -24.04 -6.50
C THR A 84 -9.00 -23.22 -7.78
N GLU A 85 -10.15 -22.61 -8.03
CA GLU A 85 -10.38 -21.66 -9.13
C GLU A 85 -11.05 -20.41 -8.59
N TRP A 86 -10.52 -19.25 -8.98
CA TRP A 86 -11.07 -17.95 -8.62
C TRP A 86 -11.33 -17.11 -9.87
N THR A 87 -12.55 -16.59 -9.99
CA THR A 87 -12.96 -15.71 -11.09
C THR A 87 -13.14 -14.29 -10.57
N PHE A 88 -12.54 -13.31 -11.23
CA PHE A 88 -12.62 -11.88 -10.89
C PHE A 88 -13.19 -11.11 -12.07
N LYS A 89 -14.22 -10.30 -11.82
CA LYS A 89 -14.75 -9.35 -12.80
C LYS A 89 -14.09 -7.99 -12.60
N LEU A 90 -13.59 -7.43 -13.68
CA LEU A 90 -12.88 -6.17 -13.70
C LEU A 90 -13.85 -4.99 -13.83
N ARG A 91 -13.41 -3.84 -13.33
CA ARG A 91 -14.13 -2.58 -13.44
C ARG A 91 -14.02 -2.03 -14.86
N GLU A 92 -15.16 -1.83 -15.52
CA GLU A 92 -15.22 -1.20 -16.83
C GLU A 92 -14.83 0.28 -16.82
N GLY A 93 -14.29 0.76 -17.94
CA GLY A 93 -14.01 2.18 -18.17
C GLY A 93 -12.83 2.75 -17.37
N VAL A 94 -12.00 1.89 -16.77
CA VAL A 94 -10.75 2.32 -16.12
C VAL A 94 -9.68 2.56 -17.17
N THR A 95 -9.03 3.71 -17.10
CA THR A 95 -7.88 4.05 -17.95
C THR A 95 -6.61 4.12 -17.13
N PHE A 96 -5.50 3.71 -17.74
CA PHE A 96 -4.17 4.01 -17.25
C PHE A 96 -3.82 5.48 -17.51
N HIS A 97 -2.78 5.95 -16.83
CA HIS A 97 -2.29 7.33 -16.94
C HIS A 97 -1.85 7.74 -18.35
N ASP A 98 -1.51 6.78 -19.20
CA ASP A 98 -1.13 6.99 -20.61
C ASP A 98 -2.33 6.99 -21.58
N GLY A 99 -3.55 6.75 -21.06
CA GLY A 99 -4.79 6.72 -21.82
C GLY A 99 -5.19 5.35 -22.36
N SER A 100 -4.37 4.31 -22.20
CA SER A 100 -4.78 2.93 -22.47
C SER A 100 -5.90 2.50 -21.52
N THR A 101 -6.74 1.55 -21.95
CA THR A 101 -7.86 1.04 -21.14
C THR A 101 -7.43 -0.25 -20.44
N LEU A 102 -7.79 -0.38 -19.17
CA LEU A 102 -7.58 -1.59 -18.39
C LEU A 102 -8.44 -2.74 -18.94
N ASP A 103 -7.83 -3.90 -19.16
CA ASP A 103 -8.52 -5.14 -19.47
C ASP A 103 -7.87 -6.36 -18.78
N ALA A 104 -8.34 -7.56 -19.11
CA ALA A 104 -7.85 -8.83 -18.58
C ALA A 104 -6.39 -9.13 -18.98
N ALA A 105 -5.88 -8.63 -20.11
CA ALA A 105 -4.51 -8.85 -20.54
C ALA A 105 -3.51 -8.17 -19.60
N ASP A 106 -3.80 -6.96 -19.11
CA ASP A 106 -2.95 -6.25 -18.13
C ASP A 106 -2.80 -7.05 -16.82
N VAL A 107 -3.89 -7.68 -16.39
CA VAL A 107 -3.90 -8.50 -15.19
C VAL A 107 -3.07 -9.76 -15.41
N ILE A 108 -3.28 -10.46 -16.53
CA ILE A 108 -2.50 -11.66 -16.89
C ILE A 108 -1.01 -11.31 -16.95
N TYR A 109 -0.65 -10.26 -17.69
CA TYR A 109 0.71 -9.76 -17.80
C TYR A 109 1.35 -9.49 -16.44
N THR A 110 0.63 -8.78 -15.57
CA THR A 110 1.10 -8.46 -14.21
C THR A 110 1.42 -9.72 -13.41
N PHE A 111 0.51 -10.70 -13.38
CA PHE A 111 0.70 -11.91 -12.59
C PHE A 111 1.74 -12.85 -13.19
N GLU A 112 1.83 -12.95 -14.52
CA GLU A 112 2.89 -13.71 -15.20
C GLU A 112 4.28 -13.17 -14.84
N ARG A 113 4.47 -11.84 -14.86
CA ARG A 113 5.72 -11.22 -14.40
C ARG A 113 6.04 -11.52 -12.94
N ILE A 114 5.04 -11.52 -12.06
CA ILE A 114 5.24 -11.82 -10.64
C ILE A 114 5.60 -13.29 -10.43
N LEU A 115 5.01 -14.19 -11.21
CA LEU A 115 5.16 -15.64 -11.07
C LEU A 115 6.37 -16.22 -11.82
N ASP A 116 6.96 -15.45 -12.73
CA ASP A 116 8.13 -15.82 -13.53
C ASP A 116 9.23 -16.45 -12.65
N PRO A 117 9.59 -17.73 -12.89
CA PRO A 117 10.63 -18.42 -12.13
C PRO A 117 12.02 -17.80 -12.27
N ASP A 118 12.29 -17.11 -13.37
CA ASP A 118 13.55 -16.40 -13.63
C ASP A 118 13.46 -14.93 -13.19
N GLY A 119 12.28 -14.47 -12.79
CA GLY A 119 12.02 -13.14 -12.27
C GLY A 119 12.56 -12.89 -10.86
N THR A 120 12.64 -11.62 -10.47
CA THR A 120 13.17 -11.19 -9.16
C THR A 120 12.10 -10.77 -8.16
N SER A 121 10.82 -10.96 -8.49
CA SER A 121 9.71 -10.48 -7.66
C SER A 121 9.68 -11.17 -6.30
N PRO A 122 9.78 -10.43 -5.18
CA PRO A 122 9.67 -11.03 -3.87
C PRO A 122 8.24 -11.53 -3.58
N ALA A 123 7.24 -11.14 -4.38
CA ALA A 123 5.86 -11.60 -4.22
C ALA A 123 5.64 -13.03 -4.70
N ARG A 124 6.53 -13.55 -5.56
CA ARG A 124 6.43 -14.90 -6.14
C ARG A 124 6.26 -15.99 -5.08
N SER A 125 7.04 -15.94 -4.01
CA SER A 125 6.99 -16.95 -2.94
C SER A 125 5.62 -17.02 -2.24
N ALA A 126 4.93 -15.88 -2.19
CA ALA A 126 3.61 -15.75 -1.61
C ALA A 126 2.49 -16.11 -2.59
N LEU A 127 2.76 -16.13 -3.90
CA LEU A 127 1.77 -16.45 -4.94
C LEU A 127 1.98 -17.79 -5.64
N LYS A 128 2.95 -18.60 -5.19
CA LYS A 128 3.29 -19.89 -5.81
C LYS A 128 2.13 -20.90 -5.93
N MET A 129 1.02 -20.68 -5.21
CA MET A 129 -0.18 -21.49 -5.35
C MET A 129 -0.92 -21.21 -6.67
N ILE A 130 -0.77 -20.01 -7.25
CA ILE A 130 -1.33 -19.69 -8.57
C ILE A 130 -0.54 -20.47 -9.62
N GLU A 131 -1.24 -21.37 -10.29
CA GLU A 131 -0.71 -22.15 -11.41
C GLU A 131 -0.83 -21.38 -12.73
N SER A 132 -1.97 -20.70 -12.94
CA SER A 132 -2.20 -19.90 -14.15
C SER A 132 -3.17 -18.77 -13.90
N VAL A 133 -3.04 -17.70 -14.68
CA VAL A 133 -4.03 -16.63 -14.83
C VAL A 133 -4.46 -16.61 -16.29
N SER A 134 -5.76 -16.72 -16.55
CA SER A 134 -6.29 -16.78 -17.92
C SER A 134 -7.49 -15.86 -18.10
N MET A 135 -7.70 -15.45 -19.33
CA MET A 135 -8.85 -14.63 -19.73
C MET A 135 -10.08 -15.53 -19.89
N VAL A 136 -11.20 -15.14 -19.27
CA VAL A 136 -12.53 -15.68 -19.61
C VAL A 136 -13.15 -14.84 -20.71
N ASP A 137 -13.04 -13.52 -20.56
CA ASP A 137 -13.35 -12.46 -21.53
C ASP A 137 -12.53 -11.20 -21.18
N ASP A 138 -12.65 -10.14 -21.97
CA ASP A 138 -11.87 -8.90 -21.85
C ASP A 138 -11.95 -8.27 -20.44
N MET A 139 -13.03 -8.48 -19.69
CA MET A 139 -13.22 -7.90 -18.35
C MET A 139 -13.34 -8.98 -17.26
N THR A 140 -12.94 -10.20 -17.54
CA THR A 140 -13.04 -11.31 -16.58
C THR A 140 -11.80 -12.19 -16.62
N VAL A 141 -11.12 -12.30 -15.49
CA VAL A 141 -9.94 -13.16 -15.33
C VAL A 141 -10.24 -14.35 -14.43
N LYS A 142 -9.59 -15.47 -14.71
CA LYS A 142 -9.61 -16.68 -13.88
C LYS A 142 -8.21 -17.04 -13.42
N MET A 143 -8.05 -17.20 -12.11
CA MET A 143 -6.85 -17.75 -11.49
C MET A 143 -7.08 -19.22 -11.13
N SER A 144 -6.25 -20.12 -11.64
CA SER A 144 -6.26 -21.55 -11.28
C SER A 144 -5.13 -21.82 -10.30
N LEU A 145 -5.40 -22.59 -9.24
CA LEU A 145 -4.46 -22.86 -8.16
C LEU A 145 -4.08 -24.34 -8.09
N ASN A 146 -2.81 -24.62 -7.77
CA ASN A 146 -2.30 -25.97 -7.54
C ASN A 146 -2.63 -26.52 -6.14
N THR A 147 -3.22 -25.70 -5.27
CA THR A 147 -3.66 -26.07 -3.93
C THR A 147 -4.87 -25.23 -3.53
N PRO A 148 -5.86 -25.80 -2.81
CA PRO A 148 -6.96 -25.03 -2.25
C PRO A 148 -6.48 -23.85 -1.41
N PHE A 149 -6.96 -22.65 -1.70
CA PHE A 149 -6.65 -21.44 -0.93
C PHE A 149 -7.86 -20.52 -0.84
N ALA A 150 -8.52 -20.52 0.32
CA ALA A 150 -9.75 -19.76 0.55
C ALA A 150 -9.51 -18.24 0.70
N ASP A 151 -8.31 -17.84 1.10
CA ASP A 151 -7.97 -16.45 1.43
C ASP A 151 -7.40 -15.68 0.23
N MET A 152 -7.69 -16.10 -1.02
CA MET A 152 -7.15 -15.42 -2.22
C MET A 152 -7.42 -13.91 -2.23
N PRO A 153 -8.63 -13.40 -1.90
CA PRO A 153 -8.87 -11.96 -1.84
C PRO A 153 -7.96 -11.25 -0.83
N LEU A 154 -7.69 -11.89 0.32
CA LEU A 154 -6.75 -11.39 1.32
C LEU A 154 -5.32 -11.32 0.77
N GLN A 155 -4.91 -12.38 0.06
CA GLN A 155 -3.59 -12.45 -0.57
C GLN A 155 -3.38 -11.37 -1.62
N LEU A 156 -4.43 -11.06 -2.41
CA LEU A 156 -4.41 -10.03 -3.45
C LEU A 156 -4.38 -8.59 -2.92
N MET A 157 -4.55 -8.39 -1.61
CA MET A 157 -4.33 -7.09 -0.96
C MET A 157 -2.84 -6.75 -0.83
N ASP A 158 -1.91 -7.63 -1.16
CA ASP A 158 -0.48 -7.33 -1.08
C ASP A 158 -0.13 -6.11 -1.97
N TYR A 159 0.60 -5.15 -1.40
CA TYR A 159 0.98 -3.90 -2.06
C TYR A 159 1.92 -4.10 -3.27
N ARG A 160 2.44 -5.31 -3.48
CA ARG A 160 3.25 -5.71 -4.64
C ARG A 160 2.42 -6.17 -5.83
N MET A 161 1.13 -6.47 -5.63
CA MET A 161 0.22 -7.02 -6.65
C MET A 161 -0.59 -5.91 -7.33
N ARG A 162 0.10 -4.83 -7.71
CA ARG A 162 -0.52 -3.71 -8.42
C ARG A 162 -0.51 -3.97 -9.91
N ILE A 163 -1.63 -3.69 -10.57
CA ILE A 163 -1.81 -3.95 -12.00
C ILE A 163 -1.09 -2.87 -12.81
N ILE A 164 -0.32 -3.31 -13.79
CA ILE A 164 0.45 -2.48 -14.71
C ILE A 164 -0.01 -2.77 -16.15
N PRO A 165 0.17 -1.82 -17.10
CA PRO A 165 -0.21 -2.07 -18.49
C PRO A 165 0.56 -3.24 -19.10
N ASP A 166 -0.09 -4.00 -19.97
CA ASP A 166 0.57 -5.03 -20.77
C ASP A 166 1.77 -4.47 -21.55
N GLY A 167 2.87 -5.22 -21.53
CA GLY A 167 4.13 -4.83 -22.18
C GLY A 167 4.93 -3.71 -21.48
N SER A 168 4.46 -3.14 -20.37
CA SER A 168 5.13 -1.99 -19.73
C SER A 168 6.35 -2.34 -18.86
N GLY A 169 6.67 -3.62 -18.68
CA GLY A 169 7.56 -4.13 -17.64
C GLY A 169 8.97 -3.54 -17.63
N ASP A 170 9.56 -3.24 -18.79
CA ASP A 170 10.91 -2.68 -18.87
C ASP A 170 10.96 -1.19 -18.48
N MET A 171 9.85 -0.47 -18.66
CA MET A 171 9.75 0.97 -18.42
C MET A 171 9.02 1.32 -17.11
N ILE A 172 8.26 0.38 -16.53
CA ILE A 172 7.40 0.63 -15.38
C ILE A 172 8.16 1.11 -14.15
N GLY A 173 9.43 0.70 -14.03
CA GLY A 173 10.34 1.12 -12.97
C GLY A 173 10.64 2.62 -12.94
N GLU A 174 10.47 3.31 -14.08
CA GLU A 174 10.70 4.75 -14.22
C GLU A 174 9.41 5.52 -14.48
N THR A 175 8.50 4.96 -15.28
CA THR A 175 7.27 5.67 -15.67
C THR A 175 6.21 5.65 -14.59
N GLY A 176 6.12 4.56 -13.82
CA GLY A 176 5.09 4.41 -12.80
C GLY A 176 3.66 4.50 -13.33
N ILE A 177 3.43 4.19 -14.61
CA ILE A 177 2.09 4.22 -15.21
C ILE A 177 1.19 3.26 -14.45
N GLY A 178 0.04 3.74 -14.03
CA GLY A 178 -0.97 2.93 -13.35
C GLY A 178 -2.36 3.50 -13.54
N THR A 179 -3.28 3.03 -12.71
CA THR A 179 -4.70 3.44 -12.71
C THR A 179 -5.05 4.30 -11.49
N GLY A 180 -4.04 4.72 -10.73
CA GLY A 180 -4.18 5.38 -9.44
C GLY A 180 -4.60 6.86 -9.47
N PRO A 181 -4.87 7.43 -8.28
CA PRO A 181 -5.33 8.81 -8.11
C PRO A 181 -4.31 9.87 -8.49
N PHE A 182 -3.01 9.55 -8.53
CA PHE A 182 -1.96 10.48 -8.96
C PHE A 182 -1.13 9.87 -10.09
N LYS A 183 -0.49 10.73 -10.89
CA LYS A 183 0.40 10.38 -11.99
C LYS A 183 1.80 10.88 -11.68
N VAL A 184 2.83 10.19 -12.14
CA VAL A 184 4.21 10.67 -12.04
C VAL A 184 4.42 11.83 -13.01
N GLU A 185 4.75 13.02 -12.49
CA GLU A 185 5.24 14.15 -13.30
C GLU A 185 6.76 14.07 -13.44
N LYS A 186 7.44 13.69 -12.34
CA LYS A 186 8.90 13.60 -12.27
C LYS A 186 9.29 12.50 -11.29
N TYR A 187 10.17 11.60 -11.69
CA TYR A 187 10.76 10.61 -10.80
C TYR A 187 12.23 10.94 -10.52
N GLU A 188 12.56 11.13 -9.25
CA GLU A 188 13.93 11.27 -8.78
C GLU A 188 14.06 10.48 -7.48
N ALA A 189 14.68 9.30 -7.55
CA ALA A 189 14.81 8.38 -6.43
C ALA A 189 15.55 8.98 -5.23
N ASP A 190 16.63 9.74 -5.49
CA ASP A 190 17.47 10.40 -4.48
C ASP A 190 17.12 11.89 -4.30
N GLY A 191 16.12 12.37 -5.03
CA GLY A 191 15.72 13.78 -5.07
C GLY A 191 14.28 13.98 -4.65
N THR A 192 13.53 14.74 -5.45
CA THR A 192 12.10 14.94 -5.23
C THR A 192 11.32 14.30 -6.36
N THR A 193 10.59 13.23 -6.02
CA THR A 193 9.57 12.67 -6.90
C THR A 193 8.32 13.53 -6.81
N VAL A 194 7.79 13.94 -7.96
CA VAL A 194 6.59 14.75 -8.06
C VAL A 194 5.46 13.92 -8.64
N LEU A 195 4.33 13.92 -7.94
CA LEU A 195 3.07 13.38 -8.44
C LEU A 195 2.04 14.49 -8.63
N VAL A 196 1.22 14.36 -9.67
CA VAL A 196 0.12 15.28 -9.98
C VAL A 196 -1.21 14.54 -10.03
N ALA A 197 -2.31 15.22 -9.69
CA ALA A 197 -3.64 14.62 -9.66
C ALA A 197 -4.01 13.97 -11.01
N ASN A 198 -4.54 12.75 -10.94
CA ASN A 198 -5.24 12.12 -12.06
C ASN A 198 -6.70 12.59 -12.07
N LEU A 199 -7.03 13.51 -12.99
CA LEU A 199 -8.39 14.04 -13.11
C LEU A 199 -9.40 12.99 -13.57
N ASP A 200 -8.91 11.96 -14.28
CA ASP A 200 -9.73 10.87 -14.84
C ASP A 200 -9.77 9.64 -13.91
N TYR A 201 -9.36 9.79 -12.65
CA TYR A 201 -9.37 8.68 -11.70
C TYR A 201 -10.80 8.14 -11.50
N TYR A 202 -10.97 6.83 -11.67
CA TYR A 202 -12.31 6.21 -11.70
C TYR A 202 -13.07 6.27 -10.36
N LYS A 203 -12.40 6.55 -9.22
CA LYS A 203 -13.05 6.85 -7.92
C LYS A 203 -13.27 8.35 -7.68
N GLY A 204 -13.03 9.19 -8.69
CA GLY A 204 -13.11 10.64 -8.64
C GLY A 204 -11.76 11.32 -8.40
N ALA A 205 -11.54 12.47 -9.06
CA ALA A 205 -10.29 13.21 -8.97
C ALA A 205 -9.92 13.56 -7.52
N PRO A 206 -8.62 13.47 -7.14
CA PRO A 206 -8.17 13.94 -5.83
C PRO A 206 -8.44 15.43 -5.64
N LYS A 207 -8.72 15.83 -4.39
CA LYS A 207 -8.80 17.26 -4.05
C LYS A 207 -7.43 17.95 -4.02
N LEU A 208 -6.37 17.18 -3.85
CA LEU A 208 -4.99 17.65 -3.80
C LEU A 208 -4.41 17.68 -5.21
N ALA A 209 -3.82 18.81 -5.63
CA ALA A 209 -3.24 18.94 -6.97
C ALA A 209 -1.90 18.21 -7.12
N ARG A 210 -1.04 18.28 -6.09
CA ARG A 210 0.36 17.87 -6.20
C ARG A 210 0.86 17.20 -4.93
N MET A 211 1.70 16.18 -5.09
CA MET A 211 2.51 15.59 -4.02
C MET A 211 3.98 15.72 -4.37
N GLU A 212 4.79 16.10 -3.38
CA GLU A 212 6.25 16.12 -3.46
C GLU A 212 6.80 15.13 -2.43
N ILE A 213 7.37 14.05 -2.95
CA ILE A 213 7.91 12.93 -2.17
C ILE A 213 9.43 13.08 -2.19
N ILE A 214 9.99 13.46 -1.04
CA ILE A 214 11.37 13.93 -0.89
C ILE A 214 12.23 12.84 -0.25
N ALA A 215 13.31 12.46 -0.90
CA ALA A 215 14.26 11.49 -0.36
C ALA A 215 15.10 12.13 0.75
N ILE A 216 14.90 11.67 1.99
CA ILE A 216 15.70 12.09 3.15
C ILE A 216 15.97 10.84 3.99
N SER A 217 17.13 10.20 3.77
CA SER A 217 17.48 8.91 4.39
C SER A 217 17.77 9.00 5.89
N GLU A 218 18.29 10.13 6.37
CA GLU A 218 18.67 10.33 7.76
C GLU A 218 17.48 10.84 8.61
N GLY A 219 17.28 10.25 9.79
CA GLY A 219 16.11 10.48 10.64
C GLY A 219 16.05 11.87 11.28
N GLN A 220 17.19 12.38 11.76
CA GLN A 220 17.28 13.73 12.33
C GLN A 220 17.02 14.80 11.26
N ALA A 221 17.53 14.63 10.05
CA ALA A 221 17.26 15.51 8.92
C ALA A 221 15.77 15.55 8.59
N ARG A 222 15.06 14.41 8.64
CA ARG A 222 13.61 14.36 8.42
C ARG A 222 12.81 15.17 9.43
N ILE A 223 13.10 15.03 10.73
CA ILE A 223 12.38 15.83 11.73
C ILE A 223 12.72 17.31 11.63
N GLN A 224 13.98 17.68 11.34
CA GLN A 224 14.33 19.09 11.13
C GLN A 224 13.62 19.69 9.90
N ALA A 225 13.50 18.94 8.80
CA ALA A 225 12.73 19.36 7.63
C ALA A 225 11.25 19.58 7.97
N PHE A 226 10.65 18.71 8.77
CA PHE A 226 9.26 18.86 9.25
C PHE A 226 9.09 20.07 10.18
N LEU A 227 9.98 20.24 11.17
CA LEU A 227 9.94 21.38 12.09
C LEU A 227 10.10 22.71 11.35
N GLY A 228 11.00 22.74 10.36
CA GLY A 228 11.22 23.87 9.45
C GLY A 228 10.11 24.11 8.42
N GLY A 229 9.09 23.26 8.36
CA GLY A 229 7.95 23.40 7.45
C GLY A 229 8.25 23.04 5.99
N GLN A 230 9.35 22.33 5.73
CA GLN A 230 9.70 21.82 4.40
C GLN A 230 8.86 20.61 4.02
N THR A 231 8.41 19.82 5.01
CA THR A 231 7.43 18.73 4.83
C THR A 231 6.19 18.96 5.67
N ASP A 232 5.06 18.41 5.22
CA ASP A 232 3.75 18.53 5.85
C ASP A 232 3.41 17.32 6.72
N MET A 233 4.18 16.22 6.62
CA MET A 233 4.02 15.03 7.43
C MET A 233 5.38 14.42 7.81
N TYR A 234 5.50 14.06 9.08
CA TYR A 234 6.61 13.30 9.63
C TYR A 234 6.13 11.96 10.19
N ARG A 235 6.87 10.89 9.86
CA ARG A 235 6.58 9.51 10.28
C ARG A 235 7.67 9.00 11.20
N TYR A 236 7.36 7.93 11.92
CA TYR A 236 8.27 7.27 12.86
C TYR A 236 8.66 8.18 14.03
N VAL A 237 7.70 8.94 14.54
CA VAL A 237 7.85 9.76 15.75
C VAL A 237 8.28 8.86 16.90
N THR A 238 9.45 9.15 17.46
CA THR A 238 9.95 8.45 18.65
C THR A 238 9.17 8.85 19.89
N ALA A 239 9.24 8.03 20.95
CA ALA A 239 8.61 8.36 22.23
C ALA A 239 9.08 9.71 22.79
N GLN A 240 10.35 10.07 22.58
CA GLN A 240 10.92 11.35 23.03
C GLN A 240 10.38 12.54 22.23
N GLU A 241 10.34 12.42 20.89
CA GLU A 241 9.82 13.46 20.01
C GLU A 241 8.33 13.68 20.22
N ARG A 242 7.57 12.62 20.49
CA ARG A 242 6.14 12.72 20.80
C ARG A 242 5.87 13.67 21.96
N VAL A 243 6.63 13.59 23.04
CA VAL A 243 6.45 14.48 24.22
C VAL A 243 6.62 15.95 23.84
N LEU A 244 7.50 16.25 22.90
CA LEU A 244 7.72 17.60 22.38
C LEU A 244 6.59 18.04 21.44
N LEU A 245 6.19 17.18 20.50
CA LEU A 245 5.19 17.48 19.48
C LEU A 245 3.78 17.60 20.07
N ASP A 246 3.41 16.76 21.05
CA ASP A 246 2.11 16.79 21.74
C ASP A 246 1.87 18.11 22.50
N ARG A 247 2.92 18.87 22.81
CA ARG A 247 2.84 20.17 23.50
C ARG A 247 2.70 21.35 22.55
N SER A 248 2.82 21.12 21.24
CA SER A 248 2.72 22.18 20.23
C SER A 248 1.30 22.27 19.70
N ASP A 249 0.79 23.48 19.55
CA ASP A 249 -0.47 23.78 18.85
C ASP A 249 -0.34 23.72 17.32
N LYS A 250 0.89 23.64 16.80
CA LYS A 250 1.20 23.58 15.37
C LYS A 250 1.04 22.17 14.78
N TYR A 251 1.17 21.13 15.59
CA TYR A 251 1.26 19.75 15.12
C TYR A 251 0.13 18.90 15.70
N ASN A 252 -0.34 17.96 14.90
CA ASN A 252 -1.26 16.92 15.34
C ASN A 252 -0.56 15.57 15.28
N VAL A 253 -0.32 14.95 16.43
CA VAL A 253 0.31 13.64 16.51
C VAL A 253 -0.77 12.57 16.47
N GLN A 254 -0.65 11.64 15.53
CA GLN A 254 -1.57 10.51 15.40
C GLN A 254 -0.87 9.22 15.82
N VAL A 255 -1.59 8.42 16.61
CA VAL A 255 -1.17 7.06 16.98
C VAL A 255 -2.14 6.10 16.33
N ILE A 256 -1.64 5.38 15.33
CA ILE A 256 -2.43 4.45 14.52
C ILE A 256 -1.91 3.04 14.82
N PRO A 257 -2.76 2.12 15.33
CA PRO A 257 -2.40 0.70 15.42
C PRO A 257 -2.03 0.17 14.03
N THR A 258 -0.98 -0.63 13.94
CA THR A 258 -0.52 -1.21 12.67
C THR A 258 -0.23 -2.70 12.85
N GLY A 259 -0.33 -3.48 11.78
CA GLY A 259 0.18 -4.85 11.72
C GLY A 259 1.71 -4.95 11.69
N ASN A 260 2.42 -3.87 12.03
CA ASN A 260 3.87 -3.81 12.00
C ASN A 260 4.46 -4.63 13.15
N TRP A 261 5.20 -5.68 12.81
CA TRP A 261 5.82 -6.55 13.79
C TRP A 261 7.32 -6.24 13.96
N ARG A 262 7.82 -6.37 15.18
CA ARG A 262 9.22 -6.14 15.55
C ARG A 262 9.69 -7.32 16.37
N GLY A 263 10.69 -8.04 15.85
CA GLY A 263 11.22 -9.23 16.50
C GLY A 263 12.69 -9.45 16.17
N LEU A 264 13.32 -10.27 17.00
CA LEU A 264 14.68 -10.74 16.78
C LEU A 264 14.63 -12.01 15.92
N VAL A 265 15.18 -11.92 14.70
CA VAL A 265 15.21 -13.06 13.77
C VAL A 265 16.56 -13.77 13.91
N PHE A 266 16.52 -15.07 14.20
CA PHE A 266 17.72 -15.89 14.29
C PHE A 266 18.01 -16.61 12.98
N ARG A 267 19.25 -16.54 12.50
CA ARG A 267 19.75 -17.41 11.43
C ARG A 267 19.97 -18.82 11.98
N THR A 268 18.99 -19.70 11.83
CA THR A 268 19.02 -21.07 12.38
C THR A 268 20.02 -22.01 11.70
N ASP A 269 20.72 -21.51 10.68
CA ASP A 269 21.77 -22.18 9.92
C ASP A 269 23.18 -21.68 10.30
N VAL A 270 23.30 -20.78 11.28
CA VAL A 270 24.57 -20.20 11.74
C VAL A 270 24.71 -20.37 13.25
N GLU A 271 25.84 -20.91 13.71
CA GLU A 271 26.20 -20.99 15.14
C GLU A 271 26.19 -19.60 15.81
N PRO A 272 25.73 -19.45 17.07
CA PRO A 272 25.21 -20.48 17.96
C PRO A 272 23.70 -20.74 17.80
N PHE A 273 23.05 -20.09 16.83
CA PHE A 273 21.58 -20.14 16.68
C PHE A 273 21.08 -21.40 15.97
N THR A 274 21.97 -22.29 15.55
CA THR A 274 21.67 -23.69 15.19
C THR A 274 21.03 -24.44 16.38
N ASP A 275 21.50 -24.19 17.60
CA ASP A 275 20.97 -24.80 18.82
C ASP A 275 19.65 -24.12 19.28
N ALA A 276 18.57 -24.89 19.33
CA ALA A 276 17.27 -24.42 19.80
C ALA A 276 17.29 -23.96 21.27
N ARG A 277 18.19 -24.51 22.09
CA ARG A 277 18.36 -24.12 23.50
C ARG A 277 18.88 -22.70 23.62
N VAL A 278 19.81 -22.29 22.76
CA VAL A 278 20.33 -20.92 22.71
C VAL A 278 19.20 -19.94 22.34
N ARG A 279 18.40 -20.27 21.32
CA ARG A 279 17.24 -19.43 20.94
C ARG A 279 16.21 -19.33 22.06
N LYS A 280 15.96 -20.43 22.79
CA LYS A 280 15.06 -20.45 23.94
C LYS A 280 15.61 -19.60 25.10
N ALA A 281 16.90 -19.69 25.40
CA ALA A 281 17.55 -18.87 26.43
C ALA A 281 17.38 -17.37 26.14
N VAL A 282 17.66 -16.93 24.91
CA VAL A 282 17.45 -15.53 24.51
C VAL A 282 15.97 -15.12 24.61
N ARG A 283 15.05 -16.02 24.23
CA ARG A 283 13.60 -15.78 24.34
C ARG A 283 13.16 -15.56 25.80
N LEU A 284 13.70 -16.33 26.74
CA LEU A 284 13.35 -16.26 28.16
C LEU A 284 14.04 -15.08 28.88
N ALA A 285 15.24 -14.72 28.44
CA ALA A 285 16.01 -13.62 29.01
C ALA A 285 15.40 -12.23 28.74
N ALA A 286 14.65 -12.08 27.65
CA ALA A 286 14.12 -10.79 27.22
C ALA A 286 12.92 -10.31 28.07
N ASP A 287 13.07 -9.15 28.74
CA ASP A 287 11.94 -8.39 29.26
C ASP A 287 11.28 -7.61 28.12
N ARG A 288 10.22 -8.21 27.56
CA ARG A 288 9.47 -7.63 26.44
C ARG A 288 8.67 -6.40 26.85
N GLN A 289 8.21 -6.34 28.10
CA GLN A 289 7.43 -5.21 28.57
C GLN A 289 8.34 -4.01 28.80
N GLU A 290 9.52 -4.23 29.39
CA GLU A 290 10.53 -3.18 29.54
C GLU A 290 10.95 -2.60 28.18
N ILE A 291 11.09 -3.44 27.13
CA ILE A 291 11.35 -2.96 25.76
C ILE A 291 10.19 -2.07 25.25
N VAL A 292 8.94 -2.49 25.46
CA VAL A 292 7.77 -1.67 25.07
C VAL A 292 7.76 -0.33 25.80
N ASP A 293 8.03 -0.34 27.10
CA ASP A 293 7.96 0.86 27.93
C ASP A 293 9.10 1.84 27.63
N LEU A 294 10.34 1.34 27.48
CA LEU A 294 11.53 2.18 27.30
C LEU A 294 11.78 2.58 25.84
N VAL A 295 11.62 1.66 24.90
CA VAL A 295 11.93 1.91 23.47
C VAL A 295 10.75 2.53 22.75
N TYR A 296 9.54 2.03 23.00
CA TYR A 296 8.31 2.49 22.32
C TYR A 296 7.52 3.50 23.15
N GLY A 297 7.90 3.79 24.40
CA GLY A 297 7.15 4.70 25.27
C GLY A 297 5.73 4.24 25.53
N GLY A 298 5.50 2.91 25.57
CA GLY A 298 4.17 2.30 25.68
C GLY A 298 3.35 2.28 24.39
N GLY A 299 3.92 2.72 23.25
CA GLY A 299 3.26 2.75 21.94
C GLY A 299 3.23 1.41 21.19
N ALA A 300 3.45 0.28 21.87
CA ALA A 300 3.49 -1.05 21.30
C ALA A 300 2.84 -2.07 22.24
N VAL A 301 2.57 -3.26 21.71
CA VAL A 301 1.99 -4.38 22.46
C VAL A 301 2.93 -5.58 22.39
N VAL A 302 3.05 -6.32 23.49
CA VAL A 302 3.87 -7.53 23.52
C VAL A 302 3.25 -8.60 22.63
N ALA A 303 3.98 -8.98 21.58
CA ALA A 303 3.49 -9.94 20.60
C ALA A 303 3.62 -11.40 21.04
N CYS A 304 4.42 -11.73 22.07
CA CYS A 304 4.70 -13.11 22.47
C CYS A 304 5.09 -14.03 21.29
N ASP A 305 5.97 -13.52 20.43
CA ASP A 305 6.57 -14.23 19.30
C ASP A 305 5.57 -14.67 18.20
N THR A 306 4.34 -14.14 18.18
CA THR A 306 3.46 -14.25 17.02
C THR A 306 3.58 -13.02 16.12
N PRO A 307 3.58 -13.18 14.79
CA PRO A 307 3.48 -12.08 13.84
C PRO A 307 2.03 -11.61 13.63
N VAL A 308 1.04 -12.30 14.21
CA VAL A 308 -0.39 -11.99 14.06
C VAL A 308 -0.80 -10.86 15.01
N GLU A 309 -1.48 -9.85 14.48
CA GLU A 309 -1.89 -8.69 15.29
C GLU A 309 -2.90 -9.08 16.39
N PRO A 310 -3.00 -8.30 17.48
CA PRO A 310 -3.86 -8.67 18.61
C PRO A 310 -5.35 -8.79 18.29
N ASN A 311 -5.83 -8.06 17.27
CA ASN A 311 -7.26 -8.00 16.92
C ASN A 311 -7.66 -8.99 15.82
N ASP A 312 -6.70 -9.76 15.28
CA ASP A 312 -6.96 -10.74 14.23
C ASP A 312 -7.65 -11.99 14.83
N GLN A 313 -8.64 -12.53 14.11
CA GLN A 313 -9.37 -13.73 14.51
C GLN A 313 -8.49 -14.98 14.71
N TYR A 314 -7.30 -15.01 14.07
CA TYR A 314 -6.33 -16.09 14.16
C TYR A 314 -5.27 -15.86 15.24
N ARG A 315 -5.38 -14.77 16.03
CA ARG A 315 -4.44 -14.50 17.13
C ARG A 315 -4.53 -15.59 18.20
N ALA A 316 -3.45 -16.34 18.38
CA ALA A 316 -3.30 -17.25 19.51
C ALA A 316 -3.19 -16.47 20.83
N ASP A 317 -3.88 -16.87 21.89
CA ASP A 317 -3.65 -16.30 23.23
C ASP A 317 -2.41 -16.95 23.87
N LEU A 318 -1.32 -16.19 23.98
CA LEU A 318 -0.02 -16.67 24.44
C LEU A 318 0.53 -15.79 25.56
N LYS A 319 1.11 -16.44 26.58
CA LYS A 319 1.87 -15.78 27.64
C LYS A 319 3.36 -16.03 27.45
N CYS A 320 4.17 -15.00 27.64
CA CYS A 320 5.61 -15.04 27.43
C CYS A 320 6.37 -14.24 28.52
N PRO A 321 6.22 -14.59 29.81
CA PRO A 321 6.93 -13.91 30.87
C PRO A 321 8.45 -14.09 30.71
N GLN A 322 9.22 -13.12 31.23
CA GLN A 322 10.66 -13.27 31.40
C GLN A 322 10.94 -14.35 32.46
N ASP A 323 11.96 -15.17 32.23
CA ASP A 323 12.43 -16.20 33.17
C ASP A 323 13.95 -16.30 33.09
N ILE A 324 14.64 -15.48 33.88
CA ILE A 324 16.11 -15.40 33.89
C ILE A 324 16.75 -16.66 34.49
N GLU A 325 16.09 -17.33 35.44
CA GLU A 325 16.64 -18.53 36.07
C GLU A 325 16.62 -19.74 35.13
N GLN A 326 15.59 -19.84 34.30
CA GLN A 326 15.49 -20.90 33.29
C GLN A 326 16.35 -20.62 32.05
N ALA A 327 16.59 -19.34 31.71
CA ALA A 327 17.38 -18.92 30.55
C ALA A 327 18.84 -19.39 30.63
#